data_AF-A0A7W0R0G6-F1
#
_entry.id   AF-A0A7W0R0G6-F1
#
_cell.length_a   1.000
_cell.length_b   1.000
_cell.length_c   1.000
_cell.angle_alpha   90.00
_cell.angle_beta   90.00
_cell.angle_gamma   90.00
#
_symmetry.space_group_name_H-M   'P 1'
#
loop_
_entity.id
_entity.type
_entity.pdbx_description
1 polymer ?
#
loop_
_entity_poly.entity_id
_entity_poly.type
_entity_poly.pdbx_seq_one_letter_code
_entity_poly.pdbx_strand_id
1 'polypeptide(L)' 'MSDDRDGAALLAAVVAIGSDLDLPAMLRRIVQAAVELSDARYGALGVLDERRQRLAEFITVGIADDQHRRIGTPRRTRR' A
#
# COMPACT_ATOMS: atom_id res chain seq x y z
N MET A 1 7.48 11.05 -40.28
CA MET A 1 6.38 10.29 -39.63
C MET A 1 6.97 9.35 -38.57
N SER A 2 7.68 9.90 -37.56
CA SER A 2 8.27 9.13 -36.43
C SER A 2 7.99 9.74 -35.06
N ASP A 3 7.33 10.91 -34.97
CA ASP A 3 7.26 11.71 -33.74
C ASP A 3 6.15 11.24 -32.76
N ASP A 4 5.06 10.65 -33.27
CA ASP A 4 3.90 10.25 -32.44
C ASP A 4 4.17 9.07 -31.50
N ARG A 5 5.21 8.25 -31.76
CA ARG A 5 5.53 7.08 -30.91
C ARG A 5 6.33 7.44 -29.68
N ASP A 6 7.10 8.52 -29.70
CA ASP A 6 7.94 8.94 -28.58
C ASP A 6 7.11 9.62 -27.48
N GLY A 7 6.08 10.39 -27.85
CA GLY A 7 5.13 10.96 -26.90
C GLY A 7 4.29 9.90 -26.17
N ALA A 8 3.88 8.84 -26.88
CA ALA A 8 3.14 7.72 -26.28
C ALA A 8 4.02 6.90 -25.32
N ALA A 9 5.30 6.71 -25.64
CA ALA A 9 6.25 6.00 -24.79
C ALA A 9 6.56 6.78 -23.50
N LEU A 10 6.73 8.10 -23.59
CA LEU A 10 6.92 8.97 -22.43
C LEU A 10 5.68 9.02 -21.53
N LEU A 11 4.48 9.13 -22.11
CA LEU A 11 3.23 9.06 -21.36
C LEU A 11 3.07 7.71 -20.65
N ALA A 12 3.35 6.61 -21.35
CA ALA A 12 3.32 5.28 -20.76
C ALA A 12 4.33 5.15 -19.60
N ALA A 13 5.53 5.73 -19.72
CA ALA A 13 6.53 5.73 -18.66
C ALA A 13 6.10 6.58 -17.45
N VAL A 14 5.52 7.77 -17.66
CA VAL A 14 5.00 8.62 -16.57
C VAL A 14 3.80 7.99 -15.88
N VAL A 15 2.90 7.35 -16.64
CA VAL A 15 1.77 6.58 -16.10
C VAL A 15 2.27 5.36 -15.33
N ALA A 16 3.25 4.62 -15.85
CA ALA A 16 3.87 3.48 -15.17
C ALA A 16 4.56 3.90 -13.87
N ILE A 17 5.33 4.99 -13.88
CA ILE A 17 5.96 5.56 -12.68
C ILE A 17 4.87 6.01 -11.69
N GLY A 18 3.80 6.66 -12.14
CA GLY A 18 2.68 7.07 -11.28
C GLY A 18 1.82 5.92 -10.74
N SER A 19 1.78 4.78 -11.44
CA SER A 19 1.04 3.58 -11.00
C SER A 19 1.89 2.67 -10.10
N ASP A 20 3.21 2.63 -10.29
CA ASP A 20 4.16 2.05 -9.33
C ASP A 20 4.26 2.90 -8.04
N LEU A 21 4.04 4.22 -8.14
CA LEU A 21 4.06 5.14 -7.00
C LEU A 21 2.82 5.06 -6.10
N ASP A 22 1.75 4.36 -6.46
CA ASP A 22 0.51 4.39 -5.68
C ASP A 22 -0.06 3.01 -5.32
N LEU A 23 0.65 1.90 -5.57
CA LEU A 23 0.23 0.58 -5.09
C LEU A 23 -0.07 0.61 -3.57
N PRO A 24 0.82 1.16 -2.71
CA PRO A 24 0.51 1.31 -1.28
C PRO A 24 -0.75 2.14 -1.01
N ALA A 25 -1.00 3.21 -1.78
CA ALA A 25 -2.14 4.09 -1.55
C ALA A 25 -3.46 3.51 -2.10
N MET A 26 -3.41 2.81 -3.22
CA MET A 26 -4.52 2.02 -3.78
C MET A 26 -4.93 0.94 -2.79
N LEU A 27 -3.98 0.18 -2.28
CA LEU A 27 -4.23 -0.83 -1.25
C LEU A 27 -4.77 -0.18 0.03
N ARG A 28 -4.27 1.00 0.44
CA ARG A 28 -4.84 1.77 1.57
C ARG A 28 -6.29 2.17 1.33
N ARG A 29 -6.65 2.64 0.13
CA ARG A 29 -8.04 2.97 -0.23
C ARG A 29 -8.95 1.74 -0.18
N ILE A 30 -8.47 0.59 -0.64
CA ILE A 30 -9.21 -0.68 -0.56
C ILE A 30 -9.47 -1.06 0.89
N VAL A 31 -8.44 -1.04 1.74
CA VAL A 31 -8.58 -1.37 3.16
C VAL A 31 -9.53 -0.39 3.84
N GLN A 32 -9.46 0.90 3.51
CA GLN A 32 -10.34 1.91 4.06
C GLN A 32 -11.80 1.67 3.69
N ALA A 33 -12.09 1.43 2.41
CA ALA A 33 -13.44 1.10 1.96
C ALA A 33 -13.98 -0.18 2.59
N ALA A 34 -13.12 -1.20 2.76
CA ALA A 34 -13.49 -2.44 3.43
C ALA A 34 -13.84 -2.21 4.91
N VAL A 35 -13.05 -1.40 5.62
CA VAL A 35 -13.30 -1.03 7.02
C VAL A 35 -14.61 -0.26 7.17
N GLU A 36 -14.88 0.70 6.29
CA GLU A 36 -16.13 1.47 6.26
C GLU A 36 -17.35 0.57 5.99
N LEU A 37 -17.25 -0.36 5.02
CA LEU A 37 -18.34 -1.28 4.67
C LEU A 37 -18.62 -2.32 5.76
N SER A 38 -17.59 -2.71 6.52
CA SER A 38 -17.71 -3.72 7.58
C SER A 38 -18.00 -3.13 8.97
N ASP A 39 -18.20 -1.81 9.06
CA ASP A 39 -18.37 -1.05 10.31
C ASP A 39 -17.25 -1.34 11.33
N ALA A 40 -16.05 -1.64 10.81
CA ALA A 40 -14.89 -1.96 11.60
C ALA A 40 -14.19 -0.68 12.07
N ARG A 41 -13.56 -0.73 13.24
CA ARG A 41 -12.80 0.41 13.77
C ARG A 41 -11.37 0.48 13.24
N TYR A 42 -10.82 -0.65 12.81
CA TYR A 42 -9.43 -0.80 12.37
C TYR A 42 -9.34 -1.88 11.28
N GLY A 43 -8.37 -1.73 10.37
CA GLY A 43 -8.07 -2.74 9.34
C GLY A 43 -6.58 -2.81 9.04
N ALA A 44 -6.09 -3.98 8.64
CA ALA A 44 -4.72 -4.19 8.22
C ALA A 44 -4.62 -5.12 7.01
N LEU A 45 -3.71 -4.83 6.09
CA LEU A 45 -3.41 -5.64 4.91
C LEU A 45 -1.90 -5.90 4.82
N GLY A 46 -1.54 -7.19 4.79
CA GLY A 46 -0.18 -7.63 4.54
C GLY A 46 -0.06 -8.18 3.11
N VAL A 47 0.82 -7.59 2.32
CA VAL A 47 1.22 -8.11 1.00
C VAL A 47 2.49 -8.91 1.20
N LEU A 48 2.52 -10.16 0.76
CA LEU A 48 3.72 -10.99 0.82
C LEU A 48 4.64 -10.68 -0.36
N ASP A 49 5.95 -10.79 -0.13
CA ASP A 49 6.92 -10.79 -1.21
C ASP A 49 6.73 -11.99 -2.15
N GLU A 50 7.37 -11.95 -3.32
CA GLU A 50 7.28 -13.02 -4.32
C GLU A 50 7.67 -14.40 -3.76
N ARG A 51 8.57 -14.41 -2.77
CA ARG A 51 9.08 -15.61 -2.11
C ARG A 51 8.17 -16.09 -0.97
N ARG A 52 7.13 -15.32 -0.61
CA ARG A 52 6.20 -15.54 0.50
C ARG A 52 6.88 -15.73 1.86
N GLN A 53 8.07 -15.15 2.05
CA GLN A 53 8.82 -15.29 3.29
C GLN A 53 8.70 -14.06 4.19
N ARG A 54 8.38 -12.89 3.61
CA ARG A 54 8.27 -11.62 4.32
C ARG A 54 7.12 -10.81 3.76
N LEU A 55 6.68 -9.81 4.53
CA LEU A 55 5.76 -8.80 4.03
C LEU A 55 6.53 -7.83 3.13
N ALA A 56 6.09 -7.72 1.88
CA ALA A 56 6.52 -6.66 0.97
C ALA A 56 5.89 -5.32 1.38
N GLU A 57 4.62 -5.33 1.76
CA GLU A 57 3.92 -4.16 2.30
C GLU A 57 3.03 -4.53 3.48
N PHE A 58 2.89 -3.59 4.41
CA PHE A 58 1.97 -3.71 5.54
C PHE A 58 1.24 -2.39 5.75
N ILE A 59 -0.06 -2.41 5.51
CA ILE A 59 -0.90 -1.21 5.50
C ILE A 59 -1.89 -1.30 6.66
N THR A 60 -2.04 -0.22 7.41
CA THR A 60 -3.01 -0.12 8.51
C THR A 60 -3.91 1.10 8.34
N VAL A 61 -5.21 0.91 8.60
CA VAL A 61 -6.25 1.95 8.57
C VAL A 61 -6.99 1.99 9.91
N GLY A 62 -7.44 3.18 10.32
CA GLY A 62 -8.12 3.41 11.61
C GLY A 62 -7.17 3.60 12.80
N ILE A 63 -5.90 3.22 12.66
CA ILE A 63 -4.83 3.59 13.60
C ILE A 63 -4.24 4.91 13.11
N ALA A 64 -4.62 6.05 13.70
CA ALA A 64 -3.90 7.30 13.48
C ALA A 64 -2.42 7.10 13.86
N ASP A 65 -1.49 7.78 13.20
CA ASP A 65 -0.04 7.72 13.52
C ASP A 65 0.24 7.99 15.03
N ASP A 66 -0.66 8.73 15.68
CA ASP A 66 -0.66 9.05 17.10
C ASP A 66 -0.91 7.83 18.01
N GLN A 67 -1.67 6.85 17.51
CA GLN A 67 -2.08 5.65 18.24
C GLN A 67 -1.00 4.55 18.16
N HIS A 68 -0.25 4.47 17.05
CA HIS A 68 0.95 3.62 16.94
C HIS A 68 1.98 3.95 18.04
N ARG A 69 2.12 5.24 18.37
CA ARG A 69 3.00 5.72 19.45
C ARG A 69 2.53 5.28 20.85
N ARG A 70 1.21 5.07 21.03
CA ARG A 70 0.61 4.63 22.31
C ARG A 70 0.65 3.12 22.51
N ILE A 71 0.71 2.33 21.44
CA ILE A 71 0.76 0.86 21.51
C ILE A 71 2.17 0.39 21.96
N GLY A 72 3.20 1.22 21.83
CA GLY A 72 4.57 0.90 22.24
C GLY A 72 5.22 -0.15 21.35
N THR A 73 6.55 -0.29 21.45
CA THR A 73 7.32 -1.21 20.60
C THR A 73 6.81 -2.65 20.77
N PRO A 74 6.39 -3.34 19.69
CA PRO A 74 5.98 -4.73 19.80
C PRO A 74 7.17 -5.56 20.31
N ARG A 75 6.96 -6.33 21.39
CA ARG A 75 7.96 -7.28 21.88
C ARG A 75 8.20 -8.28 20.76
N ARG A 76 9.40 -8.27 20.17
CA ARG A 76 9.80 -9.29 19.20
C ARG A 76 9.86 -10.63 19.93
N THR A 77 8.84 -11.45 19.74
CA THR A 77 8.91 -12.86 20.12
C THR A 77 9.86 -13.53 19.14
N ARG A 78 11.02 -13.94 19.65
CA ARG A 78 11.93 -14.84 18.97
C ARG A 78 11.43 -16.24 19.30
N ARG A 79 11.04 -17.02 18.29
CA ARG A 79 10.91 -18.47 18.41
C ARG A 79 11.53 -19.10 17.18
#